data_AF-A0A8T7L6S9-F1
#
_entry.id   AF-A0A8T7L6S9-F1
#
_cell.length_a   1.000
_cell.length_b   1.000
_cell.length_c   1.000
_cell.angle_alpha   90.00
_cell.angle_beta   90.00
_cell.angle_gamma   90.00
#
_symmetry.space_group_name_H-M   'P 1'
#
loop_
_entity.id
_entity.type
_entity.pdbx_description
1 polymer ?
#
loop_
_entity_poly.entity_id
_entity_poly.type
_entity_poly.pdbx_seq_one_letter_code
_entity_poly.pdbx_strand_id
1 'polypeptide(L)'
;MAAIAARNGIYNWNLIYVGQTLYIPGTTGGQQPPPIVTPTPPTETTYTVVRGDYLSAIARRFNTTTSAIAQRNNISNPNLIYPGQVLIIPPGGGIDQPGPGPITGSFELGGHVFSFSYPAQMRAAGMTWAKTQVRWNGSAPASIAQGAIDAARSNGFKILLSVVGDRAQLAANPTQYYQNFANFLAGVAALNPDAIEVWNEQNIDREWPAGQISGAAYTQMLSAAYQAIKRANSNVLVISGAPAPTGFFGGCTGSGCDDAPFLRQMAQSGATQFMDCVGIHYNEGILSPTRTSGDPRGNPNHYTRYYQTMVSTYTSIISSKPLCFTELGYLSPEGYGPLPAGFDWAANVTAQDQAVWLAEATTLAKRSGRVRLLIVWNVDSTEYGADPQAGYAIIRPNNTCSACATLGAAMAAP
;
A
#
# COMPACT_ATOMS: atom_id res chain seq x y z
N MET A 1 -42.12 6.67 -19.95
CA MET A 1 -41.41 5.38 -19.86
C MET A 1 -41.41 4.57 -21.17
N ALA A 2 -42.48 4.56 -21.96
CA ALA A 2 -42.53 3.82 -23.24
C ALA A 2 -41.44 4.21 -24.28
N ALA A 3 -41.01 5.48 -24.30
CA ALA A 3 -40.02 5.96 -25.28
C ALA A 3 -38.59 5.41 -25.05
N ILE A 4 -38.22 5.14 -23.80
CA ILE A 4 -36.90 4.57 -23.46
C ILE A 4 -36.91 3.07 -23.81
N ALA A 5 -37.97 2.35 -23.45
CA ALA A 5 -38.09 0.92 -23.78
C ALA A 5 -38.05 0.67 -25.30
N ALA A 6 -38.77 1.48 -26.08
CA ALA A 6 -38.77 1.40 -27.53
C ALA A 6 -37.39 1.74 -28.14
N ARG A 7 -36.70 2.76 -27.62
CA ARG A 7 -35.36 3.15 -28.10
C ARG A 7 -34.28 2.11 -27.80
N ASN A 8 -34.50 1.28 -26.78
CA ASN A 8 -33.55 0.27 -26.32
C ASN A 8 -33.99 -1.17 -26.66
N GLY A 9 -35.05 -1.36 -27.44
CA GLY A 9 -35.54 -2.69 -27.85
C GLY A 9 -36.05 -3.57 -26.69
N ILE A 10 -36.56 -2.97 -25.62
CA ILE A 10 -37.02 -3.67 -24.41
C ILE A 10 -38.53 -3.94 -24.51
N TYR A 11 -38.90 -5.21 -24.65
CA TYR A 11 -40.30 -5.65 -24.81
C TYR A 11 -41.02 -5.89 -23.48
N ASN A 12 -40.28 -6.14 -22.40
CA ASN A 12 -40.81 -6.25 -21.03
C ASN A 12 -40.03 -5.29 -20.11
N TRP A 13 -40.60 -4.13 -19.84
CA TRP A 13 -39.98 -3.05 -19.06
C TRP A 13 -39.85 -3.35 -17.55
N ASN A 14 -40.39 -4.48 -17.07
CA ASN A 14 -40.19 -4.94 -15.68
C ASN A 14 -38.88 -5.75 -15.52
N LEU A 15 -38.11 -5.97 -16.58
CA LEU A 15 -36.86 -6.73 -16.58
C LEU A 15 -35.74 -5.93 -17.25
N ILE A 16 -34.78 -5.45 -16.44
CA ILE A 16 -33.49 -4.89 -16.88
C ILE A 16 -32.35 -5.55 -16.09
N TYR A 17 -31.19 -5.71 -16.70
CA TYR A 17 -30.05 -6.42 -16.09
C TYR A 17 -28.97 -5.46 -15.59
N VAL A 18 -28.31 -5.83 -14.49
CA VAL A 18 -27.17 -5.08 -13.94
C VAL A 18 -26.02 -5.07 -14.96
N GLY A 19 -25.52 -3.89 -15.32
CA GLY A 19 -24.49 -3.70 -16.35
C GLY A 19 -25.02 -3.39 -17.75
N GLN A 20 -26.36 -3.35 -17.94
CA GLN A 20 -26.98 -3.00 -19.22
C GLN A 20 -26.95 -1.48 -19.47
N THR A 21 -26.38 -1.05 -20.59
CA THR A 21 -26.35 0.36 -21.03
C THR A 21 -27.66 0.75 -21.73
N LEU A 22 -28.26 1.89 -21.34
CA LEU A 22 -29.52 2.40 -21.90
C LEU A 22 -29.34 3.78 -22.54
N TYR A 23 -29.94 3.97 -23.72
CA TYR A 23 -30.04 5.24 -24.43
C TYR A 23 -31.29 6.00 -24.00
N ILE A 24 -31.11 7.19 -23.41
CA ILE A 24 -32.21 8.05 -22.98
C ILE A 24 -32.41 9.19 -24.00
N PRO A 25 -33.55 9.25 -24.71
CA PRO A 25 -33.83 10.37 -25.60
C PRO A 25 -34.15 11.63 -24.78
N GLY A 26 -33.35 12.69 -24.94
CA GLY A 26 -33.65 14.02 -24.39
C GLY A 26 -34.41 14.88 -25.39
N THR A 27 -35.45 15.57 -24.93
CA THR A 27 -36.14 16.64 -25.67
C THR A 27 -35.50 17.99 -25.35
N THR A 28 -35.12 18.73 -26.38
CA THR A 28 -34.55 20.08 -26.31
C THR A 28 -35.63 21.14 -26.04
N GLY A 29 -35.30 22.14 -25.19
CA GLY A 29 -35.94 23.46 -25.20
C GLY A 29 -35.95 24.22 -23.87
N GLY A 30 -35.15 25.30 -23.76
CA GLY A 30 -35.51 26.47 -22.93
C GLY A 30 -34.44 27.09 -22.00
N GLN A 31 -33.80 28.15 -22.50
CA GLN A 31 -33.10 29.26 -21.80
C GLN A 31 -31.69 29.07 -21.18
N GLN A 32 -30.75 29.84 -21.76
CA GLN A 32 -29.31 29.90 -21.50
C GLN A 32 -28.96 31.06 -20.54
N PRO A 33 -28.24 30.82 -19.42
CA PRO A 33 -27.54 31.86 -18.67
C PRO A 33 -26.25 32.31 -19.39
N PRO A 34 -25.70 33.51 -19.09
CA PRO A 34 -24.63 34.16 -19.87
C PRO A 34 -23.33 33.33 -19.96
N PRO A 35 -22.53 33.52 -21.03
CA PRO A 35 -21.37 32.68 -21.29
C PRO A 35 -20.31 32.82 -20.20
N ILE A 36 -20.02 31.69 -19.54
CA ILE A 36 -18.77 31.51 -18.81
C ILE A 36 -17.67 31.52 -19.88
N VAL A 37 -16.73 32.45 -19.76
CA VAL A 37 -15.48 32.43 -20.53
C VAL A 37 -14.71 31.16 -20.17
N THR A 38 -14.83 30.14 -20.99
CA THR A 38 -13.96 28.95 -20.92
C THR A 38 -12.53 29.37 -21.27
N PRO A 39 -11.51 29.03 -20.47
CA PRO A 39 -10.14 29.21 -20.90
C PRO A 39 -9.90 28.36 -22.16
N THR A 40 -9.26 28.95 -23.16
CA THR A 40 -8.83 28.27 -24.39
C THR A 40 -8.15 26.95 -24.05
N PRO A 41 -8.57 25.80 -24.63
CA PRO A 41 -7.91 24.53 -24.34
C PRO A 41 -6.42 24.64 -24.69
N PRO A 42 -5.52 24.16 -23.82
CA PRO A 42 -4.10 24.27 -24.09
C PRO A 42 -3.79 23.43 -25.33
N THR A 43 -3.20 24.05 -26.35
CA THR A 43 -2.96 23.45 -27.65
C THR A 43 -1.85 22.39 -27.56
N GLU A 44 -2.11 21.19 -28.09
CA GLU A 44 -1.08 20.14 -28.25
C GLU A 44 0.13 20.72 -28.99
N THR A 45 1.34 20.48 -28.48
CA THR A 45 2.59 20.98 -29.07
C THR A 45 3.38 19.80 -29.62
N THR A 46 4.00 19.93 -30.78
CA THR A 46 4.90 18.89 -31.30
C THR A 46 6.37 19.19 -30.99
N TYR A 47 7.16 18.17 -30.69
CA TYR A 47 8.59 18.27 -30.42
C TYR A 47 9.39 17.25 -31.23
N THR A 48 10.40 17.71 -31.96
CA THR A 48 11.32 16.83 -32.70
C THR A 48 12.51 16.46 -31.81
N VAL A 49 12.67 15.16 -31.54
CA VAL A 49 13.76 14.60 -30.72
C VAL A 49 15.12 14.93 -31.33
N VAL A 50 16.04 15.45 -30.54
CA VAL A 50 17.43 15.71 -30.95
C VAL A 50 18.40 14.73 -30.30
N ARG A 51 19.63 14.65 -30.83
CA ARG A 51 20.66 13.75 -30.28
C ARG A 51 20.93 14.08 -28.81
N GLY A 52 20.78 13.07 -27.95
CA GLY A 52 20.98 13.19 -26.49
C GLY A 52 19.69 13.40 -25.69
N ASP A 53 18.54 13.50 -26.35
CA ASP A 53 17.25 13.55 -25.67
C ASP A 53 16.87 12.19 -25.07
N TYR A 54 16.19 12.26 -23.93
CA TYR A 54 15.46 11.15 -23.33
C TYR A 54 14.02 11.62 -23.05
N LEU A 55 13.07 10.70 -23.12
CA LEU A 55 11.64 11.03 -23.02
C LEU A 55 11.28 11.71 -21.68
N SER A 56 12.00 11.38 -20.60
CA SER A 56 11.87 12.01 -19.28
C SER A 56 12.38 13.45 -19.23
N ALA A 57 13.45 13.77 -19.96
CA ALA A 57 13.97 15.14 -20.05
C ALA A 57 13.03 16.04 -20.86
N ILE A 58 12.45 15.49 -21.95
CA ILE A 58 11.42 16.15 -22.76
C ILE A 58 10.16 16.38 -21.90
N ALA A 59 9.67 15.36 -21.20
CA ALA A 59 8.51 15.47 -20.31
C ALA A 59 8.65 16.61 -19.30
N ARG A 60 9.80 16.68 -18.64
CA ARG A 60 10.12 17.75 -17.68
C ARG A 60 10.16 19.13 -18.34
N ARG A 61 10.75 19.24 -19.53
CA ARG A 61 10.84 20.50 -20.28
C ARG A 61 9.46 21.06 -20.64
N PHE A 62 8.51 20.20 -20.92
CA PHE A 62 7.15 20.56 -21.34
C PHE A 62 6.11 20.44 -20.20
N ASN A 63 6.57 20.30 -18.95
CA ASN A 63 5.71 20.18 -17.78
C ASN A 63 4.61 19.10 -17.91
N THR A 64 5.00 17.94 -18.44
CA THR A 64 4.14 16.76 -18.61
C THR A 64 4.86 15.50 -18.08
N THR A 65 4.32 14.30 -18.32
CA THR A 65 4.92 13.04 -17.85
C THR A 65 5.44 12.19 -19.01
N THR A 66 6.48 11.38 -18.74
CA THR A 66 7.02 10.41 -19.70
C THR A 66 5.93 9.45 -20.19
N SER A 67 5.02 9.04 -19.29
CA SER A 67 3.90 8.17 -19.61
C SER A 67 2.87 8.86 -20.50
N ALA A 68 2.52 10.12 -20.25
CA ALA A 68 1.61 10.86 -21.10
C ALA A 68 2.16 11.02 -22.52
N ILE A 69 3.45 11.34 -22.66
CA ILE A 69 4.10 11.39 -23.98
C ILE A 69 4.15 10.01 -24.62
N ALA A 70 4.54 8.97 -23.89
CA ALA A 70 4.65 7.62 -24.44
C ALA A 70 3.29 7.08 -24.91
N GLN A 71 2.24 7.24 -24.11
CA GLN A 71 0.88 6.85 -24.48
C GLN A 71 0.37 7.65 -25.68
N ARG A 72 0.56 8.97 -25.68
CA ARG A 72 0.08 9.82 -26.78
C ARG A 72 0.74 9.49 -28.11
N ASN A 73 1.99 9.03 -28.08
CA ASN A 73 2.79 8.69 -29.25
C ASN A 73 2.88 7.18 -29.53
N ASN A 74 2.12 6.34 -28.81
CA ASN A 74 2.15 4.88 -28.91
C ASN A 74 3.58 4.28 -28.79
N ILE A 75 4.41 4.84 -27.91
CA ILE A 75 5.78 4.38 -27.67
C ILE A 75 5.75 3.23 -26.66
N SER A 76 6.00 2.01 -27.13
CA SER A 76 6.01 0.80 -26.29
C SER A 76 7.21 0.73 -25.34
N ASN A 77 8.36 1.31 -25.72
CA ASN A 77 9.54 1.40 -24.86
C ASN A 77 9.89 2.88 -24.61
N PRO A 78 9.45 3.47 -23.49
CA PRO A 78 9.70 4.88 -23.16
C PRO A 78 11.18 5.27 -23.03
N ASN A 79 12.09 4.29 -22.93
CA ASN A 79 13.53 4.51 -22.85
C ASN A 79 14.21 4.51 -24.23
N LEU A 80 13.46 4.28 -25.31
CA LEU A 80 13.99 4.20 -26.66
C LEU A 80 13.24 5.18 -27.58
N ILE A 81 13.88 6.32 -27.84
CA ILE A 81 13.46 7.31 -28.83
C ILE A 81 14.62 7.64 -29.77
N TYR A 82 14.33 8.03 -31.00
CA TYR A 82 15.33 8.26 -32.03
C TYR A 82 15.44 9.75 -32.39
N PRO A 83 16.66 10.29 -32.59
CA PRO A 83 16.81 11.63 -33.13
C PRO A 83 16.06 11.77 -34.47
N GLY A 84 15.32 12.88 -34.63
CA GLY A 84 14.44 13.14 -35.76
C GLY A 84 12.99 12.66 -35.56
N GLN A 85 12.70 11.89 -34.50
CA GLN A 85 11.34 11.47 -34.18
C GLN A 85 10.50 12.68 -33.74
N VAL A 86 9.32 12.86 -34.34
CA VAL A 86 8.38 13.92 -33.94
C VAL A 86 7.41 13.36 -32.91
N LEU A 87 7.34 13.97 -31.74
CA LEU A 87 6.46 13.61 -30.64
C LEU A 87 5.34 14.63 -30.49
N ILE A 88 4.12 14.15 -30.34
CA ILE A 88 2.98 14.93 -29.84
C ILE A 88 3.15 15.06 -28.33
N ILE A 89 3.40 16.28 -27.87
CA ILE A 89 3.54 16.60 -26.46
C ILE A 89 2.17 17.07 -25.96
N PRO A 90 1.48 16.27 -25.14
CA PRO A 90 0.22 16.69 -24.56
C PRO A 90 0.48 17.92 -23.67
N PRO A 91 -0.45 18.89 -23.64
CA PRO A 91 -0.24 20.12 -22.90
C PRO A 91 0.00 19.81 -21.43
N GLY A 92 0.95 20.54 -20.83
CA GLY A 92 1.21 20.45 -19.40
C GLY A 92 0.02 21.01 -18.63
N GLY A 93 -0.97 20.17 -18.34
CA GLY A 93 -1.96 20.44 -17.31
C GLY A 93 -1.21 20.53 -15.99
N GLY A 94 -0.98 21.74 -15.49
CA GLY A 94 -0.40 21.94 -14.18
C GLY A 94 -1.20 21.13 -13.18
N ILE A 95 -0.60 20.10 -12.59
CA ILE A 95 -1.07 19.36 -11.41
C ILE A 95 -2.60 19.29 -11.21
N ASP A 96 -3.37 19.02 -12.27
CA ASP A 96 -4.81 18.80 -12.22
C ASP A 96 -5.18 17.87 -13.40
N GLN A 97 -4.85 16.60 -13.22
CA GLN A 97 -5.54 15.50 -13.89
C GLN A 97 -6.78 15.14 -13.06
N PRO A 98 -7.87 14.65 -13.67
CA PRO A 98 -9.04 14.17 -12.93
C PRO A 98 -8.57 13.11 -11.94
N GLY A 99 -8.67 13.43 -10.65
CA GLY A 99 -8.08 12.63 -9.60
C GLY A 99 -8.63 11.20 -9.58
N PRO A 100 -7.89 10.25 -8.98
CA PRO A 100 -8.52 9.03 -8.49
C PRO A 100 -9.72 9.47 -7.63
N GLY A 101 -10.85 8.77 -7.74
CA GLY A 101 -12.03 9.05 -6.91
C GLY A 101 -11.62 9.21 -5.43
N PRO A 102 -12.38 9.99 -4.64
CA PRO A 102 -11.98 10.34 -3.28
C PRO A 102 -11.51 9.11 -2.52
N ILE A 103 -10.26 9.13 -2.06
CA ILE A 103 -9.73 8.15 -1.11
C ILE A 103 -10.66 8.20 0.09
N THR A 104 -11.48 7.17 0.27
CA THR A 104 -12.49 7.17 1.33
C THR A 104 -11.79 6.97 2.67
N GLY A 105 -11.66 8.05 3.43
CA GLY A 105 -11.15 8.08 4.80
C GLY A 105 -9.85 8.87 4.96
N SER A 106 -9.76 9.60 6.06
CA SER A 106 -8.55 10.34 6.46
C SER A 106 -7.41 9.39 6.83
N PHE A 107 -6.17 9.89 6.83
CA PHE A 107 -5.02 9.20 7.40
C PHE A 107 -5.31 8.77 8.85
N GLU A 108 -4.90 7.55 9.22
CA GLU A 108 -4.98 7.04 10.58
C GLU A 108 -3.66 6.37 10.99
N LEU A 109 -3.38 6.39 12.29
CA LEU A 109 -2.19 5.83 12.90
C LEU A 109 -2.55 4.64 13.80
N GLY A 110 -1.69 3.64 13.83
CA GLY A 110 -1.79 2.51 14.75
C GLY A 110 -0.43 1.94 15.14
N GLY A 111 -0.45 0.86 15.90
CA GLY A 111 0.74 0.13 16.28
C GLY A 111 0.52 -1.38 16.25
N HIS A 112 1.56 -2.13 15.89
CA HIS A 112 1.55 -3.58 16.06
C HIS A 112 1.72 -3.91 17.54
N VAL A 113 0.81 -4.71 18.09
CA VAL A 113 0.79 -5.07 19.51
C VAL A 113 0.96 -6.58 19.67
N PHE A 114 1.83 -6.97 20.60
CA PHE A 114 1.94 -8.32 21.14
C PHE A 114 1.06 -8.48 22.39
N SER A 115 0.79 -7.36 23.08
CA SER A 115 -0.17 -7.26 24.18
C SER A 115 -0.85 -5.89 24.21
N PHE A 116 -1.97 -5.78 24.91
CA PHE A 116 -2.60 -4.49 25.21
C PHE A 116 -2.15 -3.93 26.57
N SER A 117 -0.85 -4.03 26.88
CA SER A 117 -0.30 -3.51 28.15
C SER A 117 -0.15 -1.99 28.17
N TYR A 118 -0.10 -1.34 27.00
CA TYR A 118 0.19 0.09 26.85
C TYR A 118 -0.87 0.91 26.07
N PRO A 119 -2.18 0.72 26.30
CA PRO A 119 -3.23 1.35 25.50
C PRO A 119 -3.30 2.87 25.74
N ALA A 120 -2.90 3.35 26.92
CA ALA A 120 -2.85 4.78 27.22
C ALA A 120 -1.74 5.50 26.42
N GLN A 121 -0.57 4.88 26.32
CA GLN A 121 0.57 5.37 25.55
C GLN A 121 0.25 5.42 24.05
N MET A 122 -0.40 4.37 23.52
CA MET A 122 -0.88 4.35 22.14
C MET A 122 -1.86 5.50 21.85
N ARG A 123 -2.84 5.73 22.74
CA ARG A 123 -3.77 6.86 22.59
C ARG A 123 -3.08 8.22 22.67
N ALA A 124 -2.12 8.37 23.59
CA ALA A 124 -1.32 9.59 23.68
C ALA A 124 -0.47 9.85 22.42
N ALA A 125 -0.05 8.78 21.73
CA ALA A 125 0.61 8.84 20.42
C ALA A 125 -0.34 9.17 19.26
N GLY A 126 -1.64 9.30 19.50
CA GLY A 126 -2.65 9.53 18.47
C GLY A 126 -3.04 8.27 17.69
N MET A 127 -2.72 7.08 18.20
CA MET A 127 -3.10 5.82 17.57
C MET A 127 -4.59 5.52 17.79
N THR A 128 -5.27 5.11 16.72
CA THR A 128 -6.66 4.63 16.74
C THR A 128 -6.77 3.17 16.29
N TRP A 129 -5.68 2.60 15.78
CA TRP A 129 -5.60 1.22 15.31
C TRP A 129 -4.61 0.37 16.11
N ALA A 130 -4.93 -0.91 16.27
CA ALA A 130 -4.00 -1.95 16.67
C ALA A 130 -3.86 -2.97 15.53
N LYS A 131 -2.64 -3.45 15.26
CA LYS A 131 -2.38 -4.59 14.38
C LYS A 131 -1.97 -5.79 15.23
N THR A 132 -2.47 -6.97 14.89
CA THR A 132 -1.92 -8.23 15.39
C THR A 132 -1.90 -9.27 14.27
N GLN A 133 -1.03 -10.27 14.40
CA GLN A 133 -0.87 -11.31 13.40
C GLN A 133 -1.61 -12.60 13.82
N VAL A 134 -2.41 -13.15 12.90
CA VAL A 134 -3.10 -14.43 13.04
C VAL A 134 -2.46 -15.42 12.07
N ARG A 135 -1.86 -16.49 12.61
CA ARG A 135 -1.28 -17.56 11.78
C ARG A 135 -2.27 -18.70 11.65
N TRP A 136 -2.70 -18.99 10.43
CA TRP A 136 -3.62 -20.06 10.11
C TRP A 136 -2.86 -21.31 9.65
N ASN A 137 -3.08 -22.41 10.34
CA ASN A 137 -2.41 -23.69 10.10
C ASN A 137 -3.11 -24.60 9.06
N GLY A 138 -4.06 -24.05 8.28
CA GLY A 138 -4.83 -24.81 7.29
C GLY A 138 -6.09 -25.52 7.81
N SER A 139 -6.29 -25.61 9.12
CA SER A 139 -7.43 -26.33 9.72
C SER A 139 -8.12 -25.59 10.86
N ALA A 140 -7.45 -24.61 11.48
CA ALA A 140 -8.00 -23.86 12.58
C ALA A 140 -9.27 -23.08 12.14
N PRO A 141 -10.30 -23.00 13.02
CA PRO A 141 -11.52 -22.26 12.73
C PRO A 141 -11.26 -20.75 12.78
N ALA A 142 -12.08 -19.96 12.11
CA ALA A 142 -11.98 -18.49 12.12
C ALA A 142 -12.02 -17.87 13.52
N SER A 143 -12.65 -18.54 14.50
CA SER A 143 -12.77 -18.09 15.89
C SER A 143 -11.43 -17.87 16.59
N ILE A 144 -10.31 -18.37 16.07
CA ILE A 144 -8.97 -18.02 16.60
C ILE A 144 -8.68 -16.52 16.55
N ALA A 145 -9.34 -15.78 15.65
CA ALA A 145 -9.20 -14.33 15.54
C ALA A 145 -10.07 -13.55 16.55
N GLN A 146 -11.05 -14.20 17.20
CA GLN A 146 -12.02 -13.51 18.05
C GLN A 146 -11.37 -12.79 19.23
N GLY A 147 -10.41 -13.44 19.89
CA GLY A 147 -9.73 -12.85 21.05
C GLY A 147 -8.99 -11.56 20.72
N ALA A 148 -8.35 -11.48 19.54
CA ALA A 148 -7.70 -10.27 19.07
C ALA A 148 -8.69 -9.13 18.83
N ILE A 149 -9.84 -9.44 18.22
CA ILE A 149 -10.91 -8.47 17.94
C ILE A 149 -11.48 -7.91 19.25
N ASP A 150 -11.78 -8.79 20.21
CA ASP A 150 -12.35 -8.40 21.50
C ASP A 150 -11.34 -7.59 22.34
N ALA A 151 -10.06 -7.98 22.32
CA ALA A 151 -9.00 -7.26 23.00
C ALA A 151 -8.82 -5.83 22.45
N ALA A 152 -8.84 -5.66 21.12
CA ALA A 152 -8.75 -4.33 20.52
C ALA A 152 -9.97 -3.46 20.86
N ARG A 153 -11.17 -4.00 20.70
CA ARG A 153 -12.42 -3.28 20.98
C ARG A 153 -12.55 -2.87 22.44
N SER A 154 -12.25 -3.78 23.37
CA SER A 154 -12.28 -3.48 24.81
C SER A 154 -11.26 -2.41 25.21
N ASN A 155 -10.18 -2.25 24.46
CA ASN A 155 -9.19 -1.18 24.65
C ASN A 155 -9.46 0.08 23.80
N GLY A 156 -10.56 0.11 23.04
CA GLY A 156 -10.99 1.27 22.26
C GLY A 156 -10.23 1.47 20.95
N PHE A 157 -9.68 0.42 20.36
CA PHE A 157 -8.97 0.46 19.08
C PHE A 157 -9.75 -0.26 17.98
N LYS A 158 -9.60 0.25 16.75
CA LYS A 158 -9.88 -0.52 15.53
C LYS A 158 -8.84 -1.62 15.37
N ILE A 159 -9.20 -2.73 14.75
CA ILE A 159 -8.32 -3.89 14.59
C ILE A 159 -7.99 -4.18 13.13
N LEU A 160 -6.69 -4.20 12.84
CA LEU A 160 -6.13 -4.82 11.65
C LEU A 160 -5.63 -6.22 12.00
N LEU A 161 -6.22 -7.24 11.40
CA LEU A 161 -5.72 -8.61 11.48
C LEU A 161 -4.82 -8.90 10.28
N SER A 162 -3.52 -9.09 10.51
CA SER A 162 -2.61 -9.63 9.49
C SER A 162 -2.72 -11.15 9.51
N VAL A 163 -3.35 -11.71 8.48
CA VAL A 163 -3.63 -13.14 8.45
C VAL A 163 -2.63 -13.84 7.54
N VAL A 164 -1.78 -14.69 8.12
CA VAL A 164 -0.75 -15.45 7.40
C VAL A 164 -1.15 -16.91 7.36
N GLY A 165 -1.03 -17.55 6.20
CA GLY A 165 -1.31 -18.98 6.07
C GLY A 165 -0.05 -19.84 6.15
N ASP A 166 -0.23 -21.13 5.87
CA ASP A 166 0.82 -22.12 5.83
C ASP A 166 1.45 -22.25 4.44
N ARG A 167 2.72 -21.88 4.32
CA ARG A 167 3.46 -21.93 3.05
C ARG A 167 3.67 -23.37 2.52
N ALA A 168 3.78 -24.37 3.39
CA ALA A 168 4.02 -25.75 2.94
C ALA A 168 2.77 -26.35 2.30
N GLN A 169 1.60 -26.09 2.89
CA GLN A 169 0.32 -26.48 2.33
C GLN A 169 -0.01 -25.73 1.04
N LEU A 170 0.32 -24.44 0.99
CA LEU A 170 0.23 -23.66 -0.25
C LEU A 170 1.07 -24.30 -1.36
N ALA A 171 2.33 -24.67 -1.08
CA ALA A 171 3.21 -25.30 -2.07
C ALA A 171 2.66 -26.64 -2.59
N ALA A 172 1.98 -27.41 -1.73
CA ALA A 172 1.49 -28.74 -2.05
C ALA A 172 0.28 -28.72 -3.00
N ASN A 173 -0.66 -27.77 -2.84
CA ASN A 173 -1.83 -27.66 -3.71
C ASN A 173 -2.37 -26.22 -3.80
N PRO A 174 -1.74 -25.33 -4.60
CA PRO A 174 -2.08 -23.92 -4.63
C PRO A 174 -3.56 -23.63 -4.93
N THR A 175 -4.14 -24.30 -5.92
CA THR A 175 -5.52 -24.06 -6.35
C THR A 175 -6.53 -24.34 -5.25
N GLN A 176 -6.40 -25.47 -4.56
CA GLN A 176 -7.29 -25.81 -3.45
C GLN A 176 -6.99 -24.94 -2.22
N TYR A 177 -5.71 -24.68 -1.96
CA TYR A 177 -5.27 -23.89 -0.82
C TYR A 177 -5.85 -22.47 -0.87
N TYR A 178 -5.86 -21.81 -2.03
CA TYR A 178 -6.47 -20.48 -2.18
C TYR A 178 -7.95 -20.46 -1.77
N GLN A 179 -8.71 -21.49 -2.14
CA GLN A 179 -10.13 -21.58 -1.77
C GLN A 179 -10.30 -21.81 -0.26
N ASN A 180 -9.50 -22.70 0.32
CA ASN A 180 -9.57 -22.99 1.77
C ASN A 180 -9.18 -21.74 2.59
N PHE A 181 -8.14 -21.04 2.18
CA PHE A 181 -7.71 -19.80 2.83
C PHE A 181 -8.76 -18.69 2.68
N ALA A 182 -9.34 -18.52 1.49
CA ALA A 182 -10.43 -17.57 1.28
C ALA A 182 -11.67 -17.89 2.14
N ASN A 183 -12.01 -19.17 2.33
CA ASN A 183 -13.10 -19.59 3.22
C ASN A 183 -12.80 -19.27 4.69
N PHE A 184 -11.55 -19.50 5.13
CA PHE A 184 -11.12 -19.10 6.46
C PHE A 184 -11.25 -17.57 6.65
N LEU A 185 -10.78 -16.77 5.68
CA LEU A 185 -10.88 -15.32 5.72
C LEU A 185 -12.32 -14.80 5.68
N ALA A 186 -13.24 -15.46 4.98
CA ALA A 186 -14.67 -15.16 5.05
C ALA A 186 -15.22 -15.37 6.46
N GLY A 187 -14.82 -16.47 7.12
CA GLY A 187 -15.16 -16.71 8.53
C GLY A 187 -14.60 -15.63 9.45
N VAL A 188 -13.36 -15.20 9.25
CA VAL A 188 -12.74 -14.11 10.03
C VAL A 188 -13.48 -12.78 9.79
N ALA A 189 -13.83 -12.48 8.54
CA ALA A 189 -14.58 -11.28 8.18
C ALA A 189 -15.99 -11.24 8.83
N ALA A 190 -16.62 -12.40 9.00
CA ALA A 190 -17.90 -12.53 9.71
C ALA A 190 -17.80 -12.21 11.22
N LEU A 191 -16.60 -12.28 11.82
CA LEU A 191 -16.34 -11.80 13.19
C LEU A 191 -16.24 -10.26 13.28
N ASN A 192 -16.35 -9.58 12.13
CA ASN A 192 -16.43 -8.13 11.97
C ASN A 192 -15.17 -7.35 12.43
N PRO A 193 -13.93 -7.76 12.06
CA PRO A 193 -12.76 -6.89 12.25
C PRO A 193 -12.87 -5.62 11.39
N ASP A 194 -12.13 -4.57 11.71
CA ASP A 194 -12.12 -3.35 10.89
C ASP A 194 -11.34 -3.54 9.60
N ALA A 195 -10.24 -4.30 9.65
CA ALA A 195 -9.42 -4.60 8.48
C ALA A 195 -8.78 -5.99 8.54
N ILE A 196 -8.54 -6.56 7.35
CA ILE A 196 -7.76 -7.78 7.14
C ILE A 196 -6.64 -7.46 6.15
N GLU A 197 -5.40 -7.72 6.56
CA GLU A 197 -4.26 -7.83 5.65
C GLU A 197 -4.12 -9.30 5.23
N VAL A 198 -4.14 -9.52 3.91
CA VAL A 198 -4.12 -10.86 3.32
C VAL A 198 -2.67 -11.29 3.07
N TRP A 199 -2.14 -12.17 3.91
CA TRP A 199 -0.74 -12.60 3.97
C TRP A 199 0.22 -11.58 4.60
N ASN A 200 1.50 -11.94 4.68
CA ASN A 200 2.59 -11.09 5.18
C ASN A 200 3.86 -11.40 4.38
N GLU A 201 4.55 -10.38 3.85
CA GLU A 201 5.87 -10.50 3.21
C GLU A 201 5.96 -11.63 2.16
N GLN A 202 4.95 -11.76 1.31
CA GLN A 202 4.85 -12.81 0.29
C GLN A 202 5.96 -12.79 -0.78
N ASN A 203 6.85 -11.80 -0.74
CA ASN A 203 7.97 -11.64 -1.65
C ASN A 203 9.27 -12.30 -1.14
N ILE A 204 9.25 -13.00 -0.01
CA ILE A 204 10.40 -13.75 0.53
C ILE A 204 10.06 -15.22 0.83
N ASP A 205 11.04 -16.10 0.72
CA ASP A 205 10.86 -17.57 0.87
C ASP A 205 10.61 -18.05 2.30
N ARG A 206 10.83 -17.17 3.28
CA ARG A 206 10.40 -17.38 4.68
C ARG A 206 8.88 -17.43 4.79
N GLU A 207 8.16 -16.60 4.04
CA GLU A 207 6.70 -16.45 4.14
C GLU A 207 5.96 -17.01 2.92
N TRP A 208 6.63 -17.30 1.81
CA TRP A 208 6.02 -17.86 0.61
C TRP A 208 6.81 -19.08 0.11
N PRO A 209 6.21 -20.06 -0.59
CA PRO A 209 6.97 -21.19 -1.13
C PRO A 209 8.16 -20.76 -2.00
N ALA A 210 9.35 -21.23 -1.63
CA ALA A 210 10.57 -21.02 -2.40
C ALA A 210 10.39 -21.52 -3.84
N GLY A 211 10.89 -20.75 -4.81
CA GLY A 211 10.74 -21.02 -6.25
C GLY A 211 9.35 -20.68 -6.82
N GLN A 212 8.37 -20.29 -5.99
CA GLN A 212 7.01 -19.95 -6.42
C GLN A 212 6.63 -18.49 -6.11
N ILE A 213 7.60 -17.65 -5.74
CA ILE A 213 7.38 -16.23 -5.41
C ILE A 213 7.02 -15.47 -6.68
N SER A 214 5.77 -14.98 -6.72
CA SER A 214 5.27 -14.22 -7.85
C SER A 214 4.12 -13.31 -7.43
N GLY A 215 4.19 -12.04 -7.83
CA GLY A 215 3.08 -11.11 -7.65
C GLY A 215 1.82 -11.54 -8.40
N ALA A 216 1.96 -12.27 -9.50
CA ALA A 216 0.83 -12.82 -10.25
C ALA A 216 0.14 -13.97 -9.49
N ALA A 217 0.92 -14.92 -8.97
CA ALA A 217 0.39 -16.03 -8.15
C ALA A 217 -0.30 -15.50 -6.89
N TYR A 218 0.34 -14.55 -6.19
CA TYR A 218 -0.25 -13.88 -5.04
C TYR A 218 -1.57 -13.16 -5.41
N THR A 219 -1.65 -12.53 -6.58
CA THR A 219 -2.88 -11.84 -7.03
C THR A 219 -4.06 -12.80 -7.20
N GLN A 220 -3.82 -14.05 -7.59
CA GLN A 220 -4.88 -15.07 -7.68
C GLN A 220 -5.45 -15.39 -6.30
N MET A 221 -4.59 -15.59 -5.30
CA MET A 221 -5.01 -15.79 -3.91
C MET A 221 -5.75 -14.56 -3.35
N LEU A 222 -5.20 -13.37 -3.59
CA LEU A 222 -5.80 -12.11 -3.16
C LEU A 222 -7.20 -11.91 -3.76
N SER A 223 -7.39 -12.28 -5.04
CA SER A 223 -8.71 -12.22 -5.70
C SER A 223 -9.75 -13.10 -5.00
N ALA A 224 -9.39 -14.36 -4.72
CA ALA A 224 -10.27 -15.28 -4.00
C ALA A 224 -10.59 -14.77 -2.58
N ALA A 225 -9.57 -14.31 -1.85
CA ALA A 225 -9.69 -13.75 -0.51
C ALA A 225 -10.59 -12.51 -0.48
N TYR A 226 -10.35 -11.52 -1.35
CA TYR A 226 -11.12 -10.28 -1.41
C TYR A 226 -12.60 -10.56 -1.63
N GLN A 227 -12.94 -11.39 -2.62
CA GLN A 227 -14.32 -11.72 -2.92
C GLN A 227 -15.00 -12.43 -1.75
N ALA A 228 -14.29 -13.35 -1.07
CA ALA A 228 -14.82 -14.09 0.07
C ALA A 228 -15.05 -13.16 1.28
N ILE A 229 -14.08 -12.29 1.59
CA ILE A 229 -14.19 -11.27 2.64
C ILE A 229 -15.36 -10.32 2.36
N LYS A 230 -15.43 -9.73 1.16
CA LYS A 230 -16.48 -8.75 0.83
C LYS A 230 -17.88 -9.35 0.78
N ARG A 231 -18.02 -10.64 0.42
CA ARG A 231 -19.31 -11.36 0.52
C ARG A 231 -19.73 -11.59 1.96
N ALA A 232 -18.80 -11.93 2.84
CA ALA A 232 -19.10 -12.16 4.25
C ALA A 232 -19.38 -10.85 5.01
N ASN A 233 -18.59 -9.81 4.73
CA ASN A 233 -18.72 -8.49 5.34
C ASN A 233 -18.08 -7.42 4.44
N SER A 234 -18.92 -6.63 3.76
CA SER A 234 -18.47 -5.59 2.83
C SER A 234 -17.75 -4.42 3.50
N ASN A 235 -17.92 -4.25 4.82
CA ASN A 235 -17.33 -3.15 5.59
C ASN A 235 -15.87 -3.40 5.98
N VAL A 236 -15.40 -4.65 5.93
CA VAL A 236 -14.01 -4.98 6.26
C VAL A 236 -13.08 -4.38 5.21
N LEU A 237 -12.12 -3.56 5.64
CA LEU A 237 -11.06 -3.06 4.76
C LEU A 237 -10.12 -4.20 4.39
N VAL A 238 -9.92 -4.44 3.09
CA VAL A 238 -8.98 -5.47 2.61
C VAL A 238 -7.68 -4.82 2.18
N ILE A 239 -6.60 -5.14 2.89
CA ILE A 239 -5.24 -4.70 2.59
C ILE A 239 -4.51 -5.87 1.93
N SER A 240 -3.81 -5.64 0.82
CA SER A 240 -2.92 -6.68 0.30
C SER A 240 -1.80 -6.96 1.31
N GLY A 241 -1.30 -8.19 1.41
CA GLY A 241 -0.04 -8.48 2.07
C GLY A 241 1.05 -7.53 1.60
N ALA A 242 1.81 -7.01 2.54
CA ALA A 242 2.87 -6.06 2.31
C ALA A 242 4.18 -6.78 1.97
N PRO A 243 4.85 -6.43 0.85
CA PRO A 243 6.20 -6.91 0.58
C PRO A 243 7.19 -6.44 1.67
N ALA A 244 8.09 -7.32 2.09
CA ALA A 244 9.25 -6.95 2.88
C ALA A 244 10.23 -6.14 2.02
N PRO A 245 10.86 -5.07 2.54
CA PRO A 245 12.07 -4.53 1.95
C PRO A 245 13.13 -5.62 1.85
N THR A 246 13.76 -5.77 0.69
CA THR A 246 14.73 -6.84 0.45
C THR A 246 16.03 -6.37 -0.18
N GLY A 247 17.06 -7.22 -0.05
CA GLY A 247 18.33 -7.10 -0.78
C GLY A 247 18.31 -7.69 -2.19
N PHE A 248 17.15 -7.91 -2.82
CA PHE A 248 17.08 -8.44 -4.20
C PHE A 248 17.24 -7.36 -5.28
N PHE A 249 17.31 -6.08 -4.89
CA PHE A 249 17.77 -4.93 -5.68
C PHE A 249 17.30 -4.91 -7.16
N GLY A 250 15.99 -4.90 -7.38
CA GLY A 250 15.36 -4.83 -8.71
C GLY A 250 15.05 -6.19 -9.35
N GLY A 251 15.45 -7.30 -8.74
CA GLY A 251 15.24 -8.66 -9.27
C GLY A 251 14.26 -9.52 -8.47
N CYS A 252 13.77 -10.58 -9.11
CA CYS A 252 13.16 -11.73 -8.44
C CYS A 252 14.07 -12.96 -8.61
N THR A 253 14.14 -13.78 -7.58
CA THR A 253 14.84 -15.07 -7.53
C THR A 253 13.91 -16.12 -6.93
N GLY A 254 14.37 -17.38 -6.84
CA GLY A 254 13.62 -18.41 -6.11
C GLY A 254 13.48 -18.13 -4.61
N SER A 255 14.40 -17.37 -4.02
CA SER A 255 14.41 -17.06 -2.57
C SER A 255 13.73 -15.74 -2.21
N GLY A 256 13.45 -14.90 -3.20
CA GLY A 256 12.68 -13.69 -2.97
C GLY A 256 12.76 -12.69 -4.10
N CYS A 257 11.96 -11.65 -3.99
CA CYS A 257 11.80 -10.63 -4.99
C CYS A 257 11.75 -9.23 -4.38
N ASP A 258 12.41 -8.28 -5.05
CA ASP A 258 12.29 -6.86 -4.72
C ASP A 258 10.85 -6.37 -4.94
N ASP A 259 10.44 -5.36 -4.18
CA ASP A 259 9.04 -4.94 -4.10
C ASP A 259 8.54 -4.45 -5.45
N ALA A 260 9.34 -3.63 -6.15
CA ALA A 260 8.95 -3.01 -7.40
C ALA A 260 8.62 -4.02 -8.52
N PRO A 261 9.47 -5.02 -8.84
CA PRO A 261 9.08 -6.08 -9.77
C PRO A 261 7.90 -6.92 -9.26
N PHE A 262 7.80 -7.20 -7.95
CA PHE A 262 6.66 -7.93 -7.37
C PHE A 262 5.33 -7.18 -7.57
N LEU A 263 5.29 -5.88 -7.25
CA LEU A 263 4.14 -5.01 -7.41
C LEU A 263 3.76 -4.82 -8.89
N ARG A 264 4.74 -4.76 -9.80
CA ARG A 264 4.45 -4.71 -11.24
C ARG A 264 3.73 -5.96 -11.71
N GLN A 265 4.14 -7.15 -11.25
CA GLN A 265 3.43 -8.40 -11.54
C GLN A 265 2.01 -8.38 -10.95
N MET A 266 1.82 -7.85 -9.73
CA MET A 266 0.49 -7.67 -9.14
C MET A 266 -0.40 -6.75 -9.98
N ALA A 267 0.12 -5.57 -10.35
CA ALA A 267 -0.61 -4.60 -11.14
C ALA A 267 -1.02 -5.16 -12.52
N GLN A 268 -0.09 -5.84 -13.20
CA GLN A 268 -0.34 -6.52 -14.48
C GLN A 268 -1.37 -7.65 -14.37
N SER A 269 -1.49 -8.26 -13.19
CA SER A 269 -2.46 -9.32 -12.90
C SER A 269 -3.81 -8.78 -12.40
N GLY A 270 -4.01 -7.46 -12.39
CA GLY A 270 -5.28 -6.83 -12.00
C GLY A 270 -5.51 -6.71 -10.49
N ALA A 271 -4.46 -6.81 -9.66
CA ALA A 271 -4.60 -6.83 -8.20
C ALA A 271 -5.36 -5.62 -7.61
N THR A 272 -5.36 -4.48 -8.30
CA THR A 272 -6.07 -3.26 -7.85
C THR A 272 -7.58 -3.43 -7.77
N GLN A 273 -8.16 -4.48 -8.35
CA GLN A 273 -9.58 -4.81 -8.20
C GLN A 273 -9.87 -5.58 -6.90
N PHE A 274 -8.84 -6.12 -6.24
CA PHE A 274 -8.96 -7.09 -5.14
C PHE A 274 -8.32 -6.60 -3.84
N MET A 275 -8.24 -5.28 -3.67
CA MET A 275 -7.80 -4.64 -2.45
C MET A 275 -8.40 -3.24 -2.33
N ASP A 276 -8.56 -2.78 -1.11
CA ASP A 276 -8.93 -1.39 -0.82
C ASP A 276 -7.66 -0.53 -0.60
N CYS A 277 -6.56 -1.16 -0.19
CA CYS A 277 -5.29 -0.52 0.10
C CYS A 277 -4.11 -1.44 -0.26
N VAL A 278 -3.01 -0.87 -0.77
CA VAL A 278 -1.77 -1.60 -1.03
C VAL A 278 -0.96 -1.68 0.26
N GLY A 279 -0.72 -2.90 0.76
CA GLY A 279 0.18 -3.14 1.89
C GLY A 279 1.63 -2.80 1.53
N ILE A 280 2.34 -2.20 2.47
CA ILE A 280 3.74 -1.80 2.34
C ILE A 280 4.45 -1.91 3.70
N HIS A 281 5.65 -2.48 3.73
CA HIS A 281 6.51 -2.49 4.91
C HIS A 281 7.70 -1.54 4.73
N TYR A 282 8.04 -0.75 5.75
CA TYR A 282 9.26 0.04 5.79
C TYR A 282 9.96 -0.18 7.13
N ASN A 283 10.83 -1.18 7.18
CA ASN A 283 11.53 -1.61 8.38
C ASN A 283 13.06 -1.68 8.19
N GLU A 284 13.61 -1.05 7.14
CA GLU A 284 15.06 -1.06 6.88
C GLU A 284 15.72 0.33 6.88
N GLY A 285 15.00 1.38 7.25
CA GLY A 285 15.50 2.75 7.28
C GLY A 285 16.52 2.99 8.40
N ILE A 286 17.58 3.75 8.10
CA ILE A 286 18.59 4.22 9.09
C ILE A 286 18.86 5.72 8.99
N LEU A 287 17.97 6.45 8.34
CA LEU A 287 18.05 7.89 8.11
C LEU A 287 16.67 8.51 8.27
N SER A 288 16.63 9.83 8.48
CA SER A 288 15.38 10.59 8.46
C SER A 288 14.58 10.30 7.17
N PRO A 289 13.25 10.12 7.25
CA PRO A 289 12.39 9.90 6.09
C PRO A 289 12.35 11.09 5.11
N THR A 290 12.88 12.24 5.51
CA THR A 290 13.07 13.40 4.61
C THR A 290 14.25 13.22 3.64
N ARG A 291 15.16 12.28 3.92
CA ARG A 291 16.33 11.99 3.09
C ARG A 291 15.93 11.13 1.89
N THR A 292 16.65 11.32 0.79
CA THR A 292 16.56 10.50 -0.43
C THR A 292 17.94 10.03 -0.89
N SER A 293 18.98 10.29 -0.10
CA SER A 293 20.37 9.92 -0.36
C SER A 293 21.18 9.89 0.94
N GLY A 294 22.33 9.22 0.91
CA GLY A 294 23.30 9.19 2.01
C GLY A 294 23.24 7.96 2.91
N ASP A 295 22.53 6.90 2.50
CA ASP A 295 22.64 5.59 3.14
C ASP A 295 24.07 5.06 2.94
N PRO A 296 24.79 4.66 4.01
CA PRO A 296 26.17 4.21 3.93
C PRO A 296 26.33 2.78 3.41
N ARG A 297 25.24 2.02 3.28
CA ARG A 297 25.28 0.59 2.90
C ARG A 297 25.46 0.43 1.40
N GLY A 298 25.81 -0.79 0.98
CA GLY A 298 25.80 -1.16 -0.43
C GLY A 298 24.43 -0.93 -1.09
N ASN A 299 24.45 -0.56 -2.37
CA ASN A 299 23.29 -0.09 -3.13
C ASN A 299 22.59 1.11 -2.45
N PRO A 300 23.32 2.22 -2.22
CA PRO A 300 22.84 3.33 -1.41
C PRO A 300 21.69 4.12 -2.07
N ASN A 301 21.44 3.91 -3.36
CA ASN A 301 20.34 4.54 -4.09
C ASN A 301 19.11 3.63 -4.23
N HIS A 302 19.09 2.46 -3.58
CA HIS A 302 17.93 1.57 -3.64
C HIS A 302 16.71 2.23 -2.98
N TYR A 303 15.56 2.16 -3.63
CA TYR A 303 14.41 3.01 -3.30
C TYR A 303 13.77 2.64 -1.95
N THR A 304 13.94 1.41 -1.48
CA THR A 304 13.43 0.95 -0.18
C THR A 304 14.25 1.47 1.00
N ARG A 305 15.46 2.00 0.75
CA ARG A 305 16.30 2.64 1.79
C ARG A 305 15.68 3.93 2.33
N TYR A 306 14.89 4.63 1.50
CA TYR A 306 14.31 5.92 1.87
C TYR A 306 12.78 5.91 1.76
N TYR A 307 12.14 6.39 2.82
CA TYR A 307 10.67 6.46 2.90
C TYR A 307 10.03 7.12 1.66
N GLN A 308 10.49 8.31 1.28
CA GLN A 308 9.88 9.05 0.15
C GLN A 308 10.06 8.36 -1.20
N THR A 309 11.23 7.77 -1.45
CA THR A 309 11.46 7.04 -2.71
C THR A 309 10.64 5.76 -2.75
N MET A 310 10.45 5.10 -1.61
CA MET A 310 9.58 3.93 -1.51
C MET A 310 8.11 4.27 -1.77
N VAL A 311 7.58 5.29 -1.10
CA VAL A 311 6.21 5.80 -1.34
C VAL A 311 6.02 6.19 -2.81
N SER A 312 7.00 6.88 -3.40
CA SER A 312 6.95 7.30 -4.81
C SER A 312 6.95 6.10 -5.75
N THR A 313 7.81 5.10 -5.51
CA THR A 313 7.88 3.88 -6.31
C THR A 313 6.55 3.12 -6.26
N TYR A 314 6.01 2.86 -5.07
CA TYR A 314 4.74 2.16 -4.90
C TYR A 314 3.59 2.92 -5.59
N THR A 315 3.49 4.23 -5.37
CA THR A 315 2.46 5.08 -5.99
C THR A 315 2.59 5.14 -7.51
N SER A 316 3.81 5.06 -8.06
CA SER A 316 4.04 5.04 -9.51
C SER A 316 3.59 3.73 -10.17
N ILE A 317 3.65 2.61 -9.45
CA ILE A 317 3.26 1.28 -9.95
C ILE A 317 1.74 1.08 -9.76
N ILE A 318 1.21 1.45 -8.59
CA ILE A 318 -0.21 1.35 -8.23
C ILE A 318 -0.70 2.72 -7.79
N SER A 319 -1.18 3.52 -8.75
CA SER A 319 -1.63 4.90 -8.50
C SER A 319 -3.09 5.02 -8.07
N SER A 320 -3.90 3.97 -8.30
CA SER A 320 -5.34 3.97 -8.10
C SER A 320 -5.79 3.58 -6.69
N LYS A 321 -4.84 3.24 -5.81
CA LYS A 321 -5.11 2.81 -4.44
C LYS A 321 -4.22 3.57 -3.46
N PRO A 322 -4.70 3.85 -2.24
CA PRO A 322 -3.85 4.35 -1.18
C PRO A 322 -2.87 3.27 -0.71
N LEU A 323 -1.81 3.71 -0.02
CA LEU A 323 -0.85 2.87 0.67
C LEU A 323 -1.28 2.66 2.12
N CYS A 324 -1.08 1.45 2.63
CA CYS A 324 -1.26 1.10 4.04
C CYS A 324 0.05 0.53 4.54
N PHE A 325 0.80 1.32 5.30
CA PHE A 325 1.94 0.80 6.02
C PHE A 325 1.42 -0.12 7.11
N THR A 326 1.53 -1.42 6.89
CA THR A 326 1.17 -2.43 7.89
C THR A 326 2.34 -2.72 8.82
N GLU A 327 3.55 -2.28 8.45
CA GLU A 327 4.73 -2.12 9.32
C GLU A 327 5.56 -0.91 8.87
N LEU A 328 5.82 -0.01 9.79
CA LEU A 328 6.82 1.04 9.63
C LEU A 328 7.62 1.19 10.92
N GLY A 329 8.93 0.99 10.84
CA GLY A 329 9.80 0.98 12.01
C GLY A 329 11.24 1.35 11.69
N TYR A 330 11.93 1.83 12.71
CA TYR A 330 13.37 2.09 12.70
C TYR A 330 14.00 1.28 13.84
N LEU A 331 14.94 0.40 13.54
CA LEU A 331 15.58 -0.43 14.56
C LEU A 331 16.58 0.39 15.37
N SER A 332 16.51 0.31 16.71
CA SER A 332 17.55 0.87 17.59
C SER A 332 17.99 -0.13 18.65
N PRO A 333 19.31 -0.36 18.81
CA PRO A 333 19.83 -1.21 19.88
C PRO A 333 19.86 -0.58 21.26
N GLU A 334 19.64 0.74 21.35
CA GLU A 334 19.87 1.52 22.56
C GLU A 334 18.98 1.01 23.70
N GLY A 335 19.57 0.41 24.72
CA GLY A 335 18.85 -0.17 25.86
C GLY A 335 18.84 -1.71 25.94
N TYR A 336 19.25 -2.42 24.87
CA TYR A 336 19.16 -3.89 24.84
C TYR A 336 20.51 -4.61 24.64
N GLY A 337 21.50 -3.97 24.03
CA GLY A 337 22.81 -4.56 23.71
C GLY A 337 23.10 -4.57 22.21
N PRO A 338 24.23 -5.16 21.77
CA PRO A 338 24.60 -5.17 20.35
C PRO A 338 23.58 -5.95 19.51
N LEU A 339 23.39 -5.50 18.25
CA LEU A 339 22.52 -6.18 17.31
C LEU A 339 23.16 -7.48 16.79
N PRO A 340 22.36 -8.51 16.46
CA PRO A 340 22.83 -9.65 15.70
C PRO A 340 23.35 -9.21 14.32
N ALA A 341 24.27 -9.98 13.74
CA ALA A 341 24.97 -9.62 12.51
C ALA A 341 24.05 -9.27 11.32
N GLY A 342 22.87 -9.90 11.20
CA GLY A 342 21.91 -9.57 10.13
C GLY A 342 21.24 -8.20 10.27
N PHE A 343 21.44 -7.53 11.41
CA PHE A 343 20.80 -6.28 11.79
C PHE A 343 21.79 -5.18 12.18
N ASP A 344 23.10 -5.47 12.12
CA ASP A 344 24.17 -4.55 12.51
C ASP A 344 24.16 -3.22 11.73
N TRP A 345 23.53 -3.22 10.56
CA TRP A 345 23.28 -2.03 9.76
C TRP A 345 22.55 -0.91 10.50
N ALA A 346 21.81 -1.21 11.57
CA ALA A 346 21.12 -0.23 12.41
C ALA A 346 21.88 0.13 13.70
N ALA A 347 23.13 -0.33 13.89
CA ALA A 347 23.84 -0.23 15.16
C ALA A 347 24.01 1.21 15.69
N ASN A 348 23.97 2.21 14.80
CA ASN A 348 24.16 3.62 15.14
C ASN A 348 22.84 4.41 15.26
N VAL A 349 21.69 3.78 15.09
CA VAL A 349 20.38 4.45 15.24
C VAL A 349 20.04 4.54 16.72
N THR A 350 19.88 5.77 17.23
CA THR A 350 19.48 6.00 18.63
C THR A 350 17.97 5.86 18.82
N ALA A 351 17.53 5.68 20.07
CA ALA A 351 16.10 5.72 20.40
C ALA A 351 15.49 7.10 20.13
N GLN A 352 16.31 8.16 20.21
CA GLN A 352 15.91 9.51 19.82
C GLN A 352 15.71 9.63 18.30
N ASP A 353 16.62 9.09 17.50
CA ASP A 353 16.46 9.04 16.03
C ASP A 353 15.18 8.31 15.65
N GLN A 354 14.94 7.12 16.23
CA GLN A 354 13.71 6.36 16.03
C GLN A 354 12.47 7.21 16.35
N ALA A 355 12.43 7.86 17.51
CA ALA A 355 11.29 8.68 17.93
C ALA A 355 11.02 9.86 16.99
N VAL A 356 12.07 10.55 16.53
CA VAL A 356 11.94 11.68 15.60
C VAL A 356 11.51 11.18 14.21
N TRP A 357 12.13 10.15 13.69
CA TRP A 357 11.88 9.67 12.33
C TRP A 357 10.51 9.01 12.19
N LEU A 358 10.00 8.33 13.22
CA LEU A 358 8.60 7.86 13.24
C LEU A 358 7.60 9.04 13.14
N ALA A 359 7.84 10.13 13.86
CA ALA A 359 7.00 11.32 13.82
C ALA A 359 7.09 12.07 12.47
N GLU A 360 8.29 12.16 11.90
CA GLU A 360 8.49 12.72 10.55
C GLU A 360 7.79 11.89 9.48
N ALA A 361 7.93 10.56 9.52
CA ALA A 361 7.26 9.65 8.59
C ALA A 361 5.73 9.75 8.71
N THR A 362 5.21 9.84 9.94
CA THR A 362 3.78 10.07 10.21
C THR A 362 3.30 11.39 9.62
N THR A 363 4.06 12.47 9.80
CA THR A 363 3.74 13.79 9.23
C THR A 363 3.72 13.77 7.70
N LEU A 364 4.72 13.14 7.09
CA LEU A 364 4.81 12.98 5.64
C LEU A 364 3.67 12.11 5.10
N ALA A 365 3.36 10.99 5.78
CA ALA A 365 2.26 10.11 5.43
C ALA A 365 0.91 10.86 5.45
N LYS A 366 0.61 11.54 6.57
CA LYS A 366 -0.60 12.34 6.75
C LYS A 366 -0.78 13.40 5.67
N ARG A 367 0.29 14.13 5.33
CA ARG A 367 0.25 15.22 4.33
C ARG A 367 0.24 14.74 2.88
N SER A 368 0.70 13.52 2.61
CA SER A 368 0.87 13.04 1.24
C SER A 368 -0.46 12.89 0.48
N GLY A 369 -1.57 12.66 1.19
CA GLY A 369 -2.82 12.19 0.58
C GLY A 369 -2.70 10.83 -0.11
N ARG A 370 -1.58 10.10 0.08
CA ARG A 370 -1.34 8.78 -0.52
C ARG A 370 -1.38 7.65 0.49
N VAL A 371 -1.13 7.93 1.76
CA VAL A 371 -1.14 6.94 2.84
C VAL A 371 -2.47 7.02 3.58
N ARG A 372 -3.16 5.88 3.68
CA ARG A 372 -4.43 5.75 4.40
C ARG A 372 -4.25 5.30 5.84
N LEU A 373 -3.27 4.42 6.08
CA LEU A 373 -2.99 3.82 7.38
C LEU A 373 -1.48 3.67 7.57
N LEU A 374 -0.99 3.98 8.78
CA LEU A 374 0.38 3.70 9.20
C LEU A 374 0.36 2.94 10.53
N ILE A 375 0.88 1.72 10.52
CA ILE A 375 1.08 0.89 11.69
C ILE A 375 2.57 0.95 12.07
N VAL A 376 2.85 1.48 13.25
CA VAL A 376 4.20 1.45 13.83
C VAL A 376 4.56 0.00 14.15
N TRP A 377 5.68 -0.47 13.60
CA TRP A 377 6.35 -1.71 13.98
C TRP A 377 7.45 -1.35 14.98
N ASN A 378 7.29 -1.61 16.27
CA ASN A 378 6.10 -2.14 16.96
C ASN A 378 5.87 -1.43 18.31
N VAL A 379 4.84 -1.81 19.06
CA VAL A 379 4.52 -1.18 20.35
C VAL A 379 5.37 -1.75 21.48
N ASP A 380 5.35 -3.07 21.68
CA ASP A 380 5.69 -3.68 22.97
C ASP A 380 6.43 -5.02 22.88
N SER A 381 7.05 -5.36 21.74
CA SER A 381 7.84 -6.58 21.66
C SER A 381 8.98 -6.59 22.68
N THR A 382 9.21 -7.76 23.28
CA THR A 382 10.33 -8.00 24.19
C THR A 382 11.39 -8.93 23.59
N GLU A 383 11.18 -9.43 22.37
CA GLU A 383 12.11 -10.34 21.69
C GLU A 383 13.32 -9.55 21.17
N TYR A 384 14.52 -9.85 21.70
CA TYR A 384 15.78 -9.23 21.30
C TYR A 384 16.85 -10.29 20.98
N GLY A 385 16.43 -11.41 20.40
CA GLY A 385 17.31 -12.51 20.01
C GLY A 385 17.75 -12.40 18.55
N ALA A 386 17.56 -13.49 17.80
CA ALA A 386 17.92 -13.58 16.38
C ALA A 386 17.10 -12.63 15.49
N ASP A 387 15.90 -12.26 15.95
CA ASP A 387 15.03 -11.26 15.35
C ASP A 387 14.78 -10.16 16.39
N PRO A 388 15.53 -9.03 16.36
CA PRO A 388 15.56 -8.05 17.44
C PRO A 388 14.35 -7.10 17.41
N GLN A 389 13.14 -7.67 17.45
CA GLN A 389 11.86 -6.94 17.38
C GLN A 389 11.70 -5.90 18.50
N ALA A 390 12.24 -6.16 19.69
CA ALA A 390 12.22 -5.22 20.81
C ALA A 390 13.04 -3.96 20.51
N GLY A 391 14.03 -4.03 19.61
CA GLY A 391 14.75 -2.85 19.16
C GLY A 391 13.88 -1.90 18.32
N TYR A 392 12.81 -2.41 17.70
CA TYR A 392 11.78 -1.61 17.01
C TYR A 392 10.66 -1.12 17.95
N ALA A 393 10.55 -1.66 19.16
CA ALA A 393 9.47 -1.32 20.09
C ALA A 393 9.58 0.14 20.55
N ILE A 394 8.47 0.89 20.46
CA ILE A 394 8.41 2.27 20.97
C ILE A 394 8.35 2.34 22.49
N ILE A 395 7.86 1.28 23.15
CA ILE A 395 8.01 1.11 24.59
C ILE A 395 9.40 0.54 24.88
N ARG A 396 10.23 1.31 25.58
CA ARG A 396 11.62 0.93 25.92
C ARG A 396 11.66 0.06 27.18
N PRO A 397 12.79 -0.63 27.49
CA PRO A 397 12.90 -1.54 28.65
C PRO A 397 12.62 -0.90 30.00
N ASN A 398 12.81 0.42 30.11
CA ASN A 398 12.51 1.21 31.30
C ASN A 398 11.04 1.70 31.34
N ASN A 399 10.16 1.14 30.52
CA ASN A 399 8.75 1.50 30.33
C ASN A 399 8.50 2.95 29.88
N THR A 400 9.50 3.61 29.31
CA THR A 400 9.35 4.95 28.70
C THR A 400 8.96 4.85 27.23
N CYS A 401 8.36 5.92 26.68
CA CYS A 401 7.97 6.00 25.28
C CYS A 401 8.21 7.40 24.70
N SER A 402 9.46 7.71 24.35
CA SER A 402 9.79 8.99 23.70
C SER A 402 9.05 9.18 22.37
N ALA A 403 8.90 8.09 21.60
CA ALA A 403 8.15 8.12 20.34
C ALA A 403 6.66 8.43 20.53
N CYS A 404 6.05 8.08 21.67
CA CYS A 404 4.64 8.39 21.91
C CYS A 404 4.40 9.90 21.95
N ALA A 405 5.30 10.67 22.56
CA ALA A 405 5.19 12.12 22.61
C ALA A 405 5.36 12.76 21.23
N THR A 406 6.37 12.32 20.45
CA THR A 406 6.64 12.88 19.12
C THR A 406 5.55 12.49 18.11
N LEU A 407 5.04 11.26 18.16
CA LEU A 407 3.90 10.81 17.35
C LEU A 407 2.61 11.57 17.69
N GLY A 408 2.32 11.77 18.99
CA GLY A 408 1.17 12.57 19.42
C GLY A 408 1.22 13.99 18.87
N ALA A 409 2.39 14.63 18.90
CA ALA A 409 2.61 15.95 18.31
C ALA A 409 2.42 15.95 16.78
N ALA A 410 2.94 14.93 16.07
CA ALA A 410 2.75 14.79 14.63
C ALA A 410 1.28 14.59 14.24
N MET A 411 0.51 13.84 15.03
CA MET A 411 -0.92 13.62 14.80
C MET A 411 -1.76 14.86 15.07
N ALA A 412 -1.39 15.65 16.08
CA ALA A 412 -2.07 16.90 16.44
C ALA A 412 -1.76 18.07 15.50
N ALA A 413 -0.62 18.04 14.79
CA ALA A 413 -0.26 19.06 13.82
C ALA A 413 -1.26 19.12 12.65
N PRO A 414 -1.63 20.32 12.15
CA PRO A 414 -2.60 20.46 11.07
C PRO A 414 -2.18 19.80 9.75
#